data_AF-A0A069QLT3-F1
#
_entry.id   AF-A0A069QLT3-F1
#
_cell.length_a   1.000
_cell.length_b   1.000
_cell.length_c   1.000
_cell.angle_alpha   90.00
_cell.angle_beta   90.00
_cell.angle_gamma   90.00
#
_symmetry.space_group_name_H-M   'P 1'
#
loop_
_entity.id
_entity.type
_entity.pdbx_description
1 polymer ?
#
loop_
_entity_poly.entity_id
_entity_poly.type
_entity_poly.pdbx_seq_one_letter_code
_entity_poly.pdbx_strand_id
1 'polypeptide(L)'
;MTERDDELLMHFFSEHKQEIFDDGFSERVMQKLPRSAIRTYNRIWTLFCCMVGLAFILFTRGWEQLGLVGRNIGVRFYESLLAVNLTSFRPIVLFVALLTFIGVTVYNLSLSKD
;
A
#
# COMPACT_ATOMS: atom_id res chain seq x y z
N MET A 1 9.68 -7.57 49.04
CA MET A 1 10.74 -8.60 49.13
C MET A 1 11.16 -8.96 47.71
N THR A 2 11.76 -8.02 46.99
CA THR A 2 12.03 -8.17 45.54
C THR A 2 13.33 -7.47 45.18
N GLU A 3 13.50 -6.20 45.57
CA GLU A 3 14.70 -5.42 45.19
C GLU A 3 16.03 -6.02 45.67
N ARG A 4 16.07 -6.55 46.90
CA ARG A 4 17.29 -7.16 47.47
C ARG A 4 17.69 -8.46 46.78
N ASP A 5 16.72 -9.24 46.30
CA ASP A 5 16.98 -10.50 45.63
C ASP A 5 17.42 -10.24 44.18
N ASP A 6 16.87 -9.21 43.53
CA ASP A 6 17.29 -8.75 42.21
C ASP A 6 18.73 -8.22 42.23
N GLU A 7 19.11 -7.48 43.28
CA GLU A 7 20.47 -6.98 43.48
C GLU A 7 21.49 -8.11 43.70
N LEU A 8 21.12 -9.13 44.49
CA LEU A 8 21.95 -10.32 44.70
C LEU A 8 22.13 -11.14 43.42
N LEU A 9 21.06 -11.30 42.64
CA LEU A 9 21.12 -11.99 41.34
C LEU A 9 22.02 -11.23 40.37
N MET A 10 21.91 -9.90 40.31
CA MET A 10 22.73 -9.09 39.42
C MET A 10 24.23 -9.15 39.81
N HIS A 11 24.54 -9.14 41.11
CA HIS A 11 25.90 -9.35 41.59
C HIS A 11 26.42 -10.76 41.26
N PHE A 12 25.61 -11.80 41.48
CA PHE A 12 25.99 -13.18 41.17
C PHE A 12 26.24 -13.39 39.66
N PHE A 13 25.35 -12.89 38.80
CA PHE A 13 25.49 -13.02 37.35
C PHE A 13 26.60 -12.14 36.77
N SER A 14 26.91 -10.99 37.38
CA SER A 14 28.02 -10.16 36.93
C SER A 14 29.38 -10.75 37.28
N GLU A 15 29.49 -11.38 38.45
CA GLU A 15 30.73 -12.03 38.91
C GLU A 15 31.00 -13.36 38.18
N HIS A 16 29.96 -14.06 37.71
CA HIS A 16 30.06 -15.34 37.00
C HIS A 16 29.64 -15.25 35.52
N LYS A 17 29.68 -14.04 34.92
CA LYS A 17 29.31 -13.84 33.52
C LYS A 17 30.36 -14.51 32.61
N GLN A 18 30.13 -15.78 32.31
CA GLN A 18 30.93 -16.50 31.34
C GLN A 18 30.61 -15.89 29.97
N GLU A 19 31.59 -15.22 29.35
CA GLU A 19 31.47 -14.76 27.96
C GLU A 19 31.48 -16.00 27.07
N ILE A 20 30.30 -16.60 26.90
CA ILE A 20 30.09 -17.67 25.93
C ILE A 20 30.18 -16.99 24.57
N PHE A 21 31.32 -17.14 23.90
CA PHE A 21 31.45 -16.71 22.51
C PHE A 21 30.41 -17.47 21.69
N ASP A 22 29.59 -16.75 20.94
CA ASP A 22 28.63 -17.36 20.04
C ASP A 22 29.41 -17.91 18.85
N ASP A 23 29.96 -19.12 18.99
CA ASP A 23 30.75 -19.87 18.00
C ASP A 23 29.89 -20.28 16.79
N GLY A 24 29.11 -19.37 16.22
CA GLY A 24 28.10 -19.61 15.20
C GLY A 24 26.93 -20.46 15.67
N PHE A 25 26.67 -20.56 16.98
CA PHE A 25 25.54 -21.32 17.51
C PHE A 25 24.22 -20.70 17.06
N SER A 26 24.06 -19.38 17.20
CA SER A 26 22.85 -18.69 16.76
C SER A 26 22.60 -18.85 15.27
N GLU A 27 23.65 -18.82 14.44
CA GLU A 27 23.54 -19.01 13.00
C GLU A 27 23.10 -20.44 12.65
N ARG A 28 23.70 -21.46 13.28
CA ARG A 28 23.28 -22.86 13.11
C ARG A 28 21.85 -23.11 13.59
N VAL A 29 21.42 -22.47 14.67
CA VAL A 29 20.04 -22.55 15.17
C VAL A 29 19.07 -21.87 14.21
N MET A 30 19.40 -20.67 13.71
CA MET A 30 18.55 -19.95 12.77
C MET A 30 18.43 -20.65 11.42
N GLN A 31 19.49 -21.32 10.94
CA GLN A 31 19.44 -22.12 9.72
C GLN A 31 18.64 -23.42 9.87
N LYS A 32 18.60 -24.00 11.08
CA LYS A 32 17.76 -25.17 11.39
C LYS A 32 16.29 -24.84 11.58
N LEU A 33 15.92 -23.57 11.73
CA LEU A 33 14.51 -23.19 11.74
C LEU A 33 13.90 -23.45 10.36
N PRO A 34 12.73 -24.12 10.28
CA PRO A 34 12.08 -24.46 9.02
C PRO A 34 11.44 -23.22 8.37
N ARG A 35 12.25 -22.22 8.01
CA ARG A 35 11.83 -21.00 7.31
C ARG A 35 11.28 -21.31 5.92
N SER A 36 11.78 -22.36 5.27
CA SER A 36 11.34 -22.79 3.93
C SER A 36 9.93 -23.38 3.94
N ALA A 37 9.63 -24.27 4.90
CA ALA A 37 8.32 -24.91 4.99
C ALA A 37 7.20 -23.90 5.31
N ILE A 38 7.46 -22.97 6.25
CA ILE A 38 6.52 -21.91 6.63
C ILE A 38 6.24 -20.97 5.45
N ARG A 39 7.27 -20.61 4.67
CA ARG A 39 7.11 -19.75 3.49
C ARG A 39 6.27 -20.43 2.41
N THR A 40 6.52 -21.71 2.14
CA THR A 40 5.77 -22.46 1.13
C THR A 40 4.30 -22.63 1.53
N TYR A 41 4.03 -22.94 2.79
CA TYR A 41 2.67 -23.07 3.30
C TYR A 41 1.90 -21.75 3.19
N ASN A 42 2.52 -20.63 3.56
CA ASN A 42 1.90 -19.31 3.43
C ASN A 42 1.61 -18.94 1.97
N ARG A 43 2.50 -19.31 1.03
CA ARG A 43 2.30 -19.06 -0.40
C ARG A 43 1.15 -19.89 -0.96
N ILE A 44 1.05 -21.17 -0.57
CA ILE A 44 -0.06 -22.05 -0.95
C ILE A 44 -1.38 -21.51 -0.38
N TRP A 45 -1.36 -21.05 0.87
CA TRP A 45 -2.53 -20.46 1.52
C TRP A 45 -3.01 -19.18 0.82
N THR A 46 -2.07 -18.31 0.45
CA THR A 46 -2.40 -17.09 -0.30
C THR A 46 -2.99 -17.42 -1.67
N LEU A 47 -2.41 -18.39 -2.39
CA LEU A 47 -2.95 -18.85 -3.68
C LEU A 47 -4.35 -19.44 -3.50
N PHE A 48 -4.57 -20.24 -2.46
CA PHE A 48 -5.88 -20.79 -2.15
C PHE A 48 -6.91 -19.68 -1.88
N CYS A 49 -6.58 -18.70 -1.05
CA CYS A 49 -7.45 -17.55 -0.79
C CYS A 49 -7.74 -16.74 -2.07
N CYS A 50 -6.74 -16.50 -2.92
CA CYS A 50 -6.94 -15.84 -4.21
C CYS A 50 -7.88 -16.63 -5.13
N MET A 51 -7.72 -17.95 -5.21
CA MET A 51 -8.59 -18.81 -6.01
C MET A 51 -10.03 -18.82 -5.50
N VAL A 52 -10.23 -18.85 -4.17
CA VAL A 52 -11.57 -18.74 -3.56
C VAL A 52 -12.21 -17.39 -3.87
N GLY A 53 -11.47 -16.28 -3.75
CA GLY A 53 -11.96 -14.95 -4.10
C GLY A 53 -12.38 -14.83 -5.57
N LEU A 54 -11.55 -15.34 -6.48
CA LEU A 54 -11.86 -15.40 -7.91
C LEU A 54 -13.10 -16.25 -8.20
N ALA A 55 -13.18 -17.45 -7.61
CA ALA A 55 -14.34 -18.32 -7.75
C ALA A 55 -15.61 -17.64 -7.25
N PHE A 56 -15.55 -16.97 -6.09
CA PHE A 56 -16.69 -16.23 -5.53
C PHE A 56 -17.17 -15.11 -6.48
N ILE A 57 -16.25 -14.35 -7.08
CA ILE A 57 -16.58 -13.31 -8.07
C ILE A 57 -17.25 -13.92 -9.32
N LEU A 58 -16.76 -15.08 -9.77
CA LEU A 58 -17.34 -15.80 -10.91
C LEU A 58 -18.74 -16.34 -10.59
N PHE A 59 -18.92 -17.00 -9.45
CA PHE A 59 -20.20 -17.59 -9.01
C PHE A 59 -21.29 -16.54 -8.77
N THR A 60 -20.92 -15.39 -8.19
CA THR A 60 -21.85 -14.28 -7.94
C THR A 60 -22.18 -13.47 -9.19
N ARG A 61 -21.63 -13.84 -10.36
CA ARG A 61 -21.69 -13.03 -11.61
C ARG A 61 -21.26 -11.58 -11.34
N GLY A 62 -20.31 -11.37 -10.43
CA GLY A 62 -19.84 -10.04 -10.04
C GLY A 62 -19.30 -9.23 -11.22
N TRP A 63 -18.86 -9.90 -12.28
CA TRP A 63 -18.49 -9.29 -13.55
C TRP A 63 -19.62 -8.53 -14.25
N GLU A 64 -20.87 -9.02 -14.16
CA GLU A 64 -22.03 -8.34 -14.74
C GLU A 64 -22.34 -7.04 -13.97
N GLN A 65 -22.22 -7.07 -12.64
CA GLN A 65 -22.38 -5.91 -11.77
C GLN A 65 -21.28 -4.87 -12.02
N LEU A 66 -20.02 -5.31 -12.12
CA LEU A 66 -18.89 -4.44 -12.44
C LEU A 66 -19.04 -3.77 -13.81
N GLY A 67 -19.48 -4.51 -14.83
CA GLY A 67 -19.75 -3.96 -16.15
C GLY A 67 -20.86 -2.91 -16.15
N LEU A 68 -21.94 -3.16 -15.38
CA LEU A 68 -23.08 -2.26 -15.29
C LEU A 68 -22.75 -0.97 -14.53
N VAL A 69 -22.00 -1.08 -13.43
CA VAL A 69 -21.49 0.07 -12.67
C VAL A 69 -20.49 0.86 -13.51
N GLY A 70 -19.55 0.19 -14.18
CA GLY A 70 -18.57 0.83 -15.05
C GLY A 70 -19.25 1.60 -16.19
N ARG A 71 -20.25 1.00 -16.85
CA ARG A 71 -21.02 1.68 -17.90
C ARG A 71 -21.80 2.87 -17.34
N ASN A 72 -22.48 2.71 -16.21
CA ASN A 72 -23.26 3.80 -15.61
C ASN A 72 -22.37 4.98 -15.18
N ILE A 73 -21.21 4.71 -14.62
CA ILE A 73 -20.25 5.76 -14.26
C ILE A 73 -19.72 6.43 -15.54
N GLY A 74 -19.35 5.65 -16.56
CA GLY A 74 -18.87 6.18 -17.84
C GLY A 74 -19.89 7.08 -18.53
N VAL A 75 -21.15 6.64 -18.61
CA VAL A 75 -22.24 7.44 -19.20
C VAL A 75 -22.49 8.71 -18.40
N ARG A 76 -22.55 8.64 -17.07
CA ARG A 76 -22.74 9.83 -16.22
C ARG A 76 -21.59 10.82 -16.33
N PHE A 77 -20.36 10.32 -16.45
CA PHE A 77 -19.19 11.15 -16.66
C PHE A 77 -19.22 11.82 -18.03
N TYR A 78 -19.56 11.07 -19.07
CA TYR A 78 -19.71 11.58 -20.43
C TYR A 78 -20.82 12.64 -20.53
N GLU A 79 -22.00 12.38 -19.96
CA GLU A 79 -23.09 13.34 -19.87
C GLU A 79 -22.69 14.59 -19.10
N SER A 80 -22.00 14.44 -17.97
CA SER A 80 -21.53 15.59 -17.19
C SER A 80 -20.51 16.43 -17.94
N LEU A 81 -19.65 15.82 -18.77
CA LEU A 81 -18.70 16.55 -19.62
C LEU A 81 -19.40 17.27 -20.77
N LEU A 82 -20.36 16.62 -21.44
CA LEU A 82 -21.14 17.25 -22.51
C LEU A 82 -22.08 18.35 -22.00
N ALA A 83 -22.63 18.18 -20.79
CA ALA A 83 -23.51 19.14 -20.15
C ALA A 83 -22.75 20.34 -19.56
N VAL A 84 -21.41 20.40 -19.68
CA VAL A 84 -20.65 21.62 -19.39
C VAL A 84 -21.09 22.69 -20.37
N ASN A 85 -22.06 23.48 -19.96
CA ASN A 85 -22.66 24.51 -20.78
C ASN A 85 -21.73 25.72 -20.80
N LEU A 86 -20.73 25.69 -21.69
CA LEU A 86 -19.79 26.80 -21.92
C LEU A 86 -20.51 28.09 -22.34
N THR A 87 -21.71 27.96 -22.90
CA THR A 87 -22.56 29.08 -23.34
C THR A 87 -23.18 29.84 -22.17
N SER A 88 -23.40 29.19 -21.02
CA SER A 88 -23.91 29.85 -19.79
C SER A 88 -22.83 30.68 -19.09
N PHE A 89 -21.55 30.42 -19.36
CA PHE A 89 -20.46 31.23 -18.84
C PHE A 89 -20.33 32.52 -19.64
N ARG A 90 -20.31 33.66 -18.95
CA ARG A 90 -20.07 34.95 -19.62
C ARG A 90 -18.71 34.88 -20.34
N PRO A 91 -18.58 35.38 -21.58
CA PRO A 91 -17.38 35.22 -22.40
C PRO A 91 -16.10 35.77 -21.72
N ILE A 92 -16.25 36.77 -20.84
CA ILE A 92 -15.16 37.32 -20.03
C ILE A 92 -14.56 36.29 -19.07
N VAL A 93 -15.39 35.45 -18.43
CA VAL A 93 -14.92 34.44 -17.48
C VAL A 93 -14.08 33.39 -18.19
N LEU A 94 -14.51 32.97 -19.38
CA LEU A 94 -13.75 32.02 -20.21
C LEU A 94 -12.41 32.61 -20.66
N PHE A 95 -12.40 33.88 -21.05
CA PHE A 95 -11.18 34.58 -21.47
C PHE A 95 -10.17 34.70 -20.32
N VAL A 96 -10.62 35.08 -19.12
CA VAL A 96 -9.77 35.14 -17.93
C VAL A 96 -9.22 33.76 -17.56
N ALA A 97 -10.07 32.72 -17.58
CA ALA A 97 -9.64 31.35 -17.29
C ALA A 97 -8.61 30.83 -18.30
N LEU A 98 -8.74 31.20 -19.58
CA LEU A 98 -7.79 30.81 -20.62
C LEU A 98 -6.44 31.53 -20.46
N LEU A 99 -6.46 32.83 -20.13
CA LEU A 99 -5.23 33.59 -19.84
C LEU A 99 -4.49 33.05 -18.62
N THR A 100 -5.18 32.70 -17.54
CA THR A 100 -4.54 32.13 -16.35
C THR A 100 -3.95 30.76 -16.64
N PHE A 101 -4.66 29.91 -17.40
CA PHE A 101 -4.15 28.60 -17.78
C PHE A 101 -2.91 28.68 -18.67
N ILE A 102 -2.91 29.58 -19.67
CA ILE A 102 -1.74 29.83 -20.51
C ILE A 102 -0.59 30.39 -19.67
N GLY A 103 -0.85 31.37 -18.80
CA GLY A 103 0.18 31.97 -17.95
C GLY A 103 0.87 30.95 -17.04
N VAL A 104 0.09 30.08 -16.38
CA VAL A 104 0.62 29.00 -15.55
C VAL A 104 1.42 28.00 -16.38
N THR A 105 0.93 27.63 -17.57
CA THR A 105 1.62 26.70 -18.46
C THR A 105 2.96 27.27 -18.94
N VAL A 106 2.97 28.53 -19.37
CA VAL A 106 4.18 29.22 -19.82
C VAL A 106 5.18 29.39 -18.68
N TYR A 107 4.72 29.79 -17.49
CA TYR A 107 5.57 29.89 -16.31
C TYR A 107 6.22 28.55 -15.96
N ASN A 108 5.43 27.47 -15.96
CA ASN A 108 5.92 26.13 -15.65
C ASN A 108 6.92 25.63 -16.71
N LEU A 109 6.68 25.90 -17.99
CA LEU A 109 7.62 25.57 -19.07
C LEU A 109 8.91 26.40 -19.01
N SER A 110 8.82 27.67 -18.62
CA SER A 110 9.98 28.53 -18.43
C SER A 110 10.84 28.05 -17.26
N LEU A 111 10.21 27.71 -16.14
CA LEU A 111 10.88 27.19 -14.95
C LEU A 111 11.52 25.82 -15.19
N SER A 112 10.94 24.99 -16.06
CA SER A 112 11.51 23.70 -16.43
C SER A 112 12.73 23.81 -17.36
N LYS A 113 12.98 24.99 -17.93
CA LYS A 113 14.04 25.22 -18.92
C LYS A 113 15.29 25.86 -18.33
N ASP A 114 15.18 26.48 -17.16
CA ASP A 114 16.29 26.91 -16.30
C ASP A 114 16.80 25.74 -15.43
#